data_AF-X1ARW2-F1
#
_entry.id   AF-X1ARW2-F1
#
_cell.length_a   1.000
_cell.length_b   1.000
_cell.length_c   1.000
_cell.angle_alpha   90.00
_cell.angle_beta   90.00
_cell.angle_gamma   90.00
#
_symmetry.space_group_name_H-M   'P 1'
#
loop_
_entity.id
_entity.type
_entity.pdbx_description
1 polymer ?
#
loop_
_entity_poly.entity_id
_entity_poly.type
_entity_poly.pdbx_seq_one_letter_code
_entity_poly.pdbx_strand_id
1 'polypeptide(L)' 'MVKVNKFFFCIILSKIGVYKSNVLECNIKLKMLENSRLHYLLVDSSKFDKASIFQTTGIENVDAIITDKSLSKKIP' A
#
# COMPACT_ATOMS: atom_id res chain seq x y z
N MET A 1 -7.86 10.85 20.49
CA MET A 1 -7.93 9.84 19.41
C MET A 1 -7.58 10.52 18.10
N VAL A 2 -6.50 10.12 17.44
CA VAL A 2 -6.09 10.74 16.16
C VAL A 2 -7.02 10.24 15.07
N LYS A 3 -7.79 11.14 14.44
CA LYS A 3 -8.60 10.83 13.25
C LYS A 3 -7.80 11.17 12.00
N VAL A 4 -7.38 10.16 11.25
CA VAL A 4 -6.68 10.35 9.98
C VAL A 4 -7.73 10.27 8.86
N ASN A 5 -7.92 11.33 8.09
CA ASN A 5 -8.94 11.31 7.02
C ASN A 5 -8.41 10.63 5.74
N LYS A 6 -7.10 10.76 5.48
CA LYS A 6 -6.40 10.19 4.32
C LYS A 6 -5.02 9.68 4.73
N PHE A 7 -4.69 8.46 4.35
CA PHE A 7 -3.40 7.85 4.57
C PHE A 7 -2.69 7.60 3.25
N PHE A 8 -1.44 8.04 3.16
CA PHE A 8 -0.57 7.92 1.99
C PHE A 8 0.64 7.09 2.37
N PHE A 9 0.95 6.03 1.61
CA PHE A 9 2.06 5.17 1.97
C PHE A 9 2.78 4.55 0.77
N CYS A 10 4.11 4.39 0.90
CA CYS A 10 4.98 3.83 -0.14
C CYS A 10 5.59 2.48 0.26
N ILE A 11 5.54 1.51 -0.66
CA ILE A 11 5.85 0.07 -0.44
C ILE A 11 6.00 -0.69 -1.77
N ILE A 12 6.16 -2.02 -1.67
CA ILE A 12 6.07 -3.01 -2.75
C ILE A 12 4.60 -3.40 -3.01
N LEU A 13 4.23 -3.56 -4.29
CA LEU A 13 2.90 -3.94 -4.75
C LEU A 13 2.95 -5.27 -5.51
N SER A 14 2.04 -6.18 -5.17
CA SER A 14 1.76 -7.41 -5.92
C SER A 14 0.25 -7.54 -6.16
N LYS A 15 -0.15 -8.51 -7.00
CA LYS A 15 -1.56 -8.83 -7.29
C LYS A 15 -2.41 -9.11 -6.05
N ILE A 16 -1.78 -9.70 -5.03
CA ILE A 16 -2.47 -10.18 -3.83
C ILE A 16 -2.37 -9.18 -2.67
N GLY A 17 -1.61 -8.09 -2.86
CA GLY A 17 -1.56 -7.02 -1.88
C GLY A 17 -0.22 -6.32 -1.80
N VAL A 18 0.04 -5.86 -0.59
CA VAL A 18 0.88 -4.71 -0.34
C VAL A 18 1.89 -5.09 0.73
N TYR A 19 3.19 -4.92 0.46
CA TYR A 19 4.25 -5.59 1.23
C TYR A 19 5.35 -4.67 1.75
N LYS A 20 5.87 -5.00 2.94
CA LYS A 20 7.03 -4.37 3.59
C LYS A 20 8.07 -5.41 3.99
N SER A 21 9.32 -4.99 4.12
CA SER A 21 10.44 -5.81 4.61
C SER A 21 10.73 -5.59 6.10
N ASN A 22 10.29 -4.46 6.68
CA ASN A 22 10.52 -4.10 8.08
C ASN A 22 9.23 -4.22 8.90
N VAL A 23 9.26 -5.04 9.96
CA VAL A 23 8.13 -5.31 10.85
C VAL A 23 7.67 -4.09 11.63
N LEU A 24 8.61 -3.28 12.13
CA LEU A 24 8.27 -2.10 12.94
C LEU A 24 7.50 -1.07 12.10
N GLU A 25 7.98 -0.82 10.88
CA GLU A 25 7.27 0.03 9.93
C GLU A 25 5.92 -0.56 9.52
N CYS A 26 5.82 -1.89 9.40
CA CYS A 26 4.57 -2.57 9.09
C CYS A 26 3.52 -2.30 10.18
N ASN A 27 3.89 -2.44 11.46
CA ASN A 27 2.99 -2.21 12.59
C ASN A 27 2.48 -0.77 12.65
N ILE A 28 3.34 0.22 12.38
CA ILE A 28 2.93 1.64 12.32
C ILE A 28 1.91 1.84 11.20
N LYS A 29 2.17 1.28 10.00
CA LYS A 29 1.27 1.41 8.86
C LYS A 29 -0.06 0.69 9.07
N LEU A 30 -0.07 -0.46 9.74
CA LEU A 30 -1.30 -1.15 10.13
C LEU A 30 -2.16 -0.26 11.02
N LYS A 31 -1.57 0.39 12.03
CA LYS A 31 -2.30 1.35 12.87
C LYS A 31 -2.79 2.58 12.10
N MET A 32 -2.02 3.07 11.14
CA MET A 32 -2.47 4.16 10.26
C MET A 32 -3.64 3.72 9.37
N LEU A 33 -3.59 2.49 8.85
CA LEU A 33 -4.63 1.91 8.00
C LEU A 33 -5.95 1.71 8.78
N GLU A 34 -5.88 1.11 9.97
CA GLU A 34 -7.03 0.93 10.88
C GLU A 34 -7.73 2.25 11.27
N ASN A 35 -6.97 3.36 11.35
CA ASN A 35 -7.47 4.65 11.83
C ASN A 35 -7.70 5.67 10.70
N SER A 36 -7.65 5.22 9.44
CA SER A 36 -7.90 6.06 8.27
C SER A 36 -9.06 5.59 7.42
N ARG A 37 -9.77 6.56 6.83
CA ARG A 37 -10.93 6.31 5.97
C ARG A 37 -10.56 6.03 4.51
N LEU A 38 -9.49 6.65 4.03
CA LEU A 38 -9.02 6.54 2.65
C LEU A 38 -7.54 6.17 2.62
N HIS A 39 -7.19 5.21 1.77
CA HIS A 39 -5.88 4.59 1.65
C HIS A 39 -5.33 4.76 0.23
N TYR A 40 -4.31 5.60 0.09
CA TYR A 40 -3.63 5.87 -1.17
C TYR A 40 -2.26 5.22 -1.19
N LEU A 41 -2.02 4.38 -2.20
CA LEU A 41 -0.75 3.72 -2.40
C LEU A 41 0.11 4.53 -3.37
N LEU A 42 1.29 4.97 -2.91
CA LEU A 42 2.29 5.66 -3.72
C LEU A 42 3.41 4.69 -4.07
N VAL A 43 3.48 4.25 -5.32
CA VAL A 43 4.40 3.18 -5.73
C VAL A 43 4.92 3.44 -7.13
N ASP A 44 6.23 3.49 -7.27
CA ASP A 44 6.86 3.52 -8.59
C ASP A 44 6.81 2.14 -9.25
N SER A 45 6.77 2.12 -10.57
CA SER A 45 6.63 0.94 -11.40
C SER A 45 7.73 -0.11 -11.18
N SER A 46 8.88 0.26 -10.62
CA SER A 46 9.94 -0.71 -10.29
C SER A 46 9.58 -1.62 -9.11
N LYS A 47 8.54 -1.29 -8.34
CA LYS A 47 8.08 -2.02 -7.15
C LYS A 47 6.85 -2.91 -7.40
N PHE A 48 6.43 -3.04 -8.66
CA PHE A 48 5.30 -3.87 -9.07
C PHE A 48 5.70 -5.33 -9.21
N ASP A 49 4.72 -6.23 -9.10
CA ASP A 49 4.87 -7.70 -9.23
C ASP A 49 5.98 -8.28 -8.35
N LYS A 50 6.21 -7.64 -7.20
CA LYS A 50 7.18 -8.07 -6.19
C LYS A 50 6.42 -8.41 -4.92
N ALA A 51 6.95 -9.35 -4.16
CA ALA A 51 6.49 -9.66 -2.81
C ALA A 51 7.64 -9.44 -1.83
N SER A 52 7.31 -9.21 -0.56
CA SER A 52 8.25 -9.18 0.54
C SER A 52 7.70 -10.03 1.69
N ILE A 53 8.47 -10.18 2.76
CA ILE A 53 8.22 -11.12 3.86
C ILE A 53 6.89 -10.81 4.57
N PHE A 54 6.52 -9.52 4.71
CA PHE A 54 5.34 -9.11 5.46
C PHE A 54 4.32 -8.44 4.57
N GLN A 55 3.12 -9.02 4.50
CA GLN A 55 1.96 -8.37 3.91
C GLN A 55 1.38 -7.37 4.91
N THR A 56 1.25 -6.11 4.49
CA THR A 56 0.65 -5.03 5.28
C THR A 56 -0.87 -4.99 5.10
N THR A 57 -1.37 -5.14 3.88
CA THR A 57 -2.81 -5.20 3.59
C THR A 57 -3.05 -5.87 2.24
N GLY A 58 -4.28 -6.32 2.00
CA GLY A 58 -4.74 -6.72 0.68
C GLY A 58 -4.99 -5.51 -0.22
N ILE A 59 -4.92 -5.72 -1.54
CA ILE A 59 -5.09 -4.65 -2.54
C ILE A 59 -6.51 -4.07 -2.54
N GLU A 60 -7.49 -4.85 -2.12
CA GLU A 60 -8.89 -4.47 -1.96
C GLU A 60 -9.10 -3.37 -0.93
N ASN A 61 -8.13 -3.15 -0.03
CA ASN A 61 -8.16 -2.10 0.98
C ASN A 61 -7.40 -0.84 0.53
N VAL A 62 -7.10 -0.71 -0.77
CA VAL A 62 -6.44 0.47 -1.36
C VAL A 62 -7.42 1.17 -2.30
N ASP A 63 -7.79 2.42 -1.98
CA ASP A 63 -8.74 3.20 -2.78
C ASP A 63 -8.16 3.65 -4.12
N ALA A 64 -6.87 3.98 -4.15
CA ALA A 64 -6.20 4.41 -5.37
C ALA A 64 -4.68 4.20 -5.32
N ILE A 65 -4.12 3.95 -6.49
CA ILE A 65 -2.68 3.77 -6.72
C ILE A 65 -2.17 4.97 -7.52
N ILE A 66 -1.15 5.64 -6.98
CA ILE A 66 -0.42 6.74 -7.62
C ILE A 66 0.96 6.20 -7.99
N THR A 67 1.29 6.26 -9.28
CA THR A 67 2.51 5.68 -9.85
C THR A 67 3.10 6.56 -10.94
N ASP A 68 4.38 6.34 -11.26
CA ASP A 68 5.16 7.11 -12.25
C ASP A 68 4.85 6.72 -13.70
N LYS A 69 4.13 5.61 -13.93
CA LYS A 69 3.71 5.16 -15.26
C LYS A 69 2.20 5.00 -15.34
N SER A 70 1.64 5.24 -16.53
CA SER A 70 0.24 4.88 -16.79
C SER A 70 0.03 3.40 -16.52
N LEU A 71 -0.93 3.10 -15.64
CA LEU A 71 -1.38 1.73 -15.40
C LEU A 71 -1.94 1.20 -16.72
N SER A 72 -1.32 0.15 -17.27
CA SER A 72 -1.95 -0.61 -18.34
C SER A 72 -3.27 -1.19 -17.80
N LYS A 73 -4.29 -1.42 -18.64
CA LYS A 73 -5.62 -1.92 -18.21
C LYS A 73 -5.58 -3.16 -17.30
N LYS A 74 -4.46 -3.87 -17.27
CA LYS A 74 -4.12 -4.83 -16.21
C LYS A 74 -3.33 -4.10 -15.12
N ILE A 75 -4.08 -3.57 -14.15
CA ILE A 75 -3.56 -3.48 -12.78
C ILE A 75 -3.28 -4.95 -12.35
N PRO A 76 -2.20 -5.23 -11.61
CA PRO A 76 -1.93 -6.56 -11.06
C PRO A 76 -3.17 -7.20 -10.43
#